data_AF-A0A1B6LMV8-F1
#
_entry.id   AF-A0A1B6LMV8-F1
#
_cell.length_a   1.000
_cell.length_b   1.000
_cell.length_c   1.000
_cell.angle_alpha   90.00
_cell.angle_beta   90.00
_cell.angle_gamma   90.00
#
_symmetry.space_group_name_H-M   'P 1'
#
loop_
_entity.id
_entity.type
_entity.pdbx_description
1 polymer ?
#
loop_
_entity_poly.entity_id
_entity_poly.type
_entity_poly.pdbx_seq_one_letter_code
_entity_poly.pdbx_strand_id
1 'polypeptide(L)'
;MTKKEDVVVLSYYDCVLRESDLKILKSNGWLNDAIIGFYFVYLERVRFHPSSELLFIGPEVTQCLKESPSSDLPVFLDPLEAKNKDYIFMAVNDSGKSAGGSHWSLLVYSQQENKFYHIDSSSQTNFQPAVKLAHNLGIYFRPSIEVDFVELSSLQQDNSYDCGIYLICNLENIAEHITSTVNEELGLQHVPFVKKDVVDSMRKDLLDIIVDCKKQQE
;
A
#
# COMPACT_ATOMS: atom_id res chain seq x y z
N MET A 1 37.73 3.17 -1.77
CA MET A 1 36.62 4.02 -1.27
C MET A 1 35.88 3.22 -0.21
N THR A 2 35.99 3.58 1.06
CA THR A 2 35.16 3.01 2.12
C THR A 2 33.71 3.45 1.85
N LYS A 3 32.82 2.49 1.65
CA LYS A 3 31.37 2.74 1.51
C LYS A 3 30.94 3.42 2.81
N LYS A 4 30.54 4.69 2.75
CA LYS A 4 30.00 5.39 3.93
C LYS A 4 28.75 4.60 4.36
N GLU A 5 28.70 4.15 5.61
CA GLU A 5 27.56 3.41 6.11
C GLU A 5 26.29 4.27 6.02
N ASP A 6 25.19 3.66 5.60
CA ASP A 6 23.90 4.33 5.47
C ASP A 6 23.21 4.35 6.84
N VAL A 7 23.14 5.53 7.43
CA VAL A 7 22.78 5.73 8.84
C VAL A 7 21.27 5.57 9.03
N VAL A 8 20.87 4.85 10.09
CA VAL A 8 19.46 4.74 10.51
C VAL A 8 18.99 6.09 11.04
N VAL A 9 17.89 6.59 10.48
CA VAL A 9 17.25 7.85 10.86
C VAL A 9 16.09 7.61 11.82
N LEU A 10 15.32 6.53 11.59
CA LEU A 10 14.14 6.18 12.37
C LEU A 10 14.01 4.65 12.44
N SER A 11 13.72 4.13 13.62
CA SER A 11 13.28 2.74 13.85
C SER A 11 11.88 2.78 14.44
N TYR A 12 10.86 2.55 13.62
CA TYR A 12 9.46 2.74 13.99
C TYR A 12 8.69 1.42 13.82
N TYR A 13 8.37 0.78 14.95
CA TYR A 13 7.85 -0.59 14.98
C TYR A 13 8.76 -1.55 14.19
N ASP A 14 8.22 -2.19 13.16
CA ASP A 14 8.89 -3.12 12.24
C ASP A 14 9.53 -2.42 11.02
N CYS A 15 9.43 -1.09 10.93
CA CYS A 15 10.05 -0.30 9.86
C CYS A 15 11.36 0.36 10.30
N VAL A 16 12.33 0.39 9.39
CA VAL A 16 13.60 1.11 9.59
C VAL A 16 13.88 2.00 8.39
N LEU A 17 13.91 3.32 8.63
CA LEU A 17 14.28 4.33 7.62
C LEU A 17 15.71 4.81 7.83
N ARG A 18 16.42 5.05 6.73
CA ARG A 18 17.81 5.49 6.65
C ARG A 18 17.94 6.83 5.95
N GLU A 19 19.15 7.40 5.99
CA GLU A 19 19.45 8.64 5.29
C GLU A 19 19.20 8.54 3.77
N SER A 20 19.43 7.37 3.18
CA SER A 20 19.11 7.12 1.77
C SER A 20 17.62 7.25 1.47
N ASP A 21 16.74 6.76 2.34
CA ASP A 21 15.28 6.88 2.21
C ASP A 21 14.84 8.34 2.27
N LEU A 22 15.42 9.12 3.20
CA LEU A 22 15.15 10.57 3.26
C LEU A 22 15.64 11.31 2.01
N LYS A 23 16.71 10.85 1.35
CA LYS A 23 17.17 11.45 0.08
C LYS A 23 16.19 11.18 -1.05
N ILE A 24 15.54 10.01 -1.07
CA ILE A 24 14.45 9.70 -2.02
C ILE A 24 13.32 10.71 -1.84
N LEU A 25 12.86 10.95 -0.60
CA LEU A 25 11.78 11.89 -0.33
C LEU A 25 12.12 13.35 -0.64
N LYS A 26 13.36 13.77 -0.39
CA LYS A 26 13.86 15.12 -0.69
C LYS A 26 14.15 15.35 -2.18
N SER A 27 14.02 14.32 -3.01
CA SER A 27 14.22 14.37 -4.44
C SER A 27 13.01 13.79 -5.17
N ASN A 28 13.09 13.73 -6.49
CA ASN A 28 12.08 13.10 -7.34
C ASN A 28 12.40 11.61 -7.54
N GLY A 29 12.84 10.94 -6.48
CA GLY A 29 13.18 9.51 -6.50
C GLY A 29 11.94 8.63 -6.40
N TRP A 30 12.00 7.43 -6.99
CA TRP A 30 10.99 6.39 -6.79
C TRP A 30 10.95 5.97 -5.34
N LEU A 31 9.75 5.92 -4.74
CA LEU A 31 9.61 5.37 -3.40
C LEU A 31 10.01 3.90 -3.42
N ASN A 32 10.73 3.47 -2.38
CA ASN A 32 11.05 2.08 -2.15
C ASN A 32 10.04 1.45 -1.18
N ASP A 33 10.23 0.15 -0.96
CA ASP A 33 9.49 -0.65 0.01
C ASP A 33 9.51 -0.04 1.42
N ALA A 34 10.69 0.37 1.91
CA ALA A 34 10.85 0.90 3.26
C ALA A 34 9.99 2.15 3.52
N ILE A 35 9.92 3.09 2.57
CA ILE A 35 9.09 4.30 2.71
C ILE A 35 7.60 3.96 2.66
N ILE A 36 7.18 3.11 1.73
CA ILE A 36 5.77 2.71 1.59
C ILE A 36 5.31 1.92 2.82
N GLY A 37 6.11 0.95 3.26
CA GLY A 37 5.87 0.15 4.46
C GLY A 37 5.78 1.01 5.72
N PHE A 38 6.70 1.96 5.89
CA PHE A 38 6.61 2.94 6.97
C PHE A 38 5.27 3.68 6.98
N TYR A 39 4.80 4.14 5.81
CA TYR A 39 3.53 4.86 5.74
C TYR A 39 2.34 3.97 6.07
N PHE A 40 2.33 2.71 5.62
CA PHE A 40 1.28 1.75 5.98
C PHE A 40 1.21 1.55 7.50
N VAL A 41 2.36 1.36 8.15
CA VAL A 41 2.44 1.22 9.62
C VAL A 41 2.00 2.51 10.32
N TYR A 42 2.38 3.68 9.81
CA TYR A 42 1.91 4.96 10.35
C TYR A 42 0.38 5.07 10.26
N LEU A 43 -0.21 4.74 9.12
CA LEU A 43 -1.66 4.78 8.94
C LEU A 43 -2.38 3.82 9.89
N GLU A 44 -1.92 2.58 10.00
CA GLU A 44 -2.48 1.57 10.90
C GLU A 44 -2.42 2.00 12.37
N ARG A 45 -1.28 2.55 12.81
CA ARG A 45 -1.00 2.84 14.22
C ARG A 45 -1.50 4.19 14.70
N VAL A 46 -1.60 5.18 13.81
CA VAL A 46 -1.84 6.58 14.19
C VAL A 46 -3.13 7.13 13.60
N ARG A 47 -3.41 6.86 12.31
CA ARG A 47 -4.56 7.45 11.61
C ARG A 47 -5.84 6.64 11.79
N PHE A 48 -5.74 5.34 11.60
CA PHE A 48 -6.88 4.44 11.60
C PHE A 48 -6.93 3.53 12.82
N HIS A 49 -6.07 3.73 13.81
CA HIS A 49 -6.21 3.05 15.09
C HIS A 49 -7.43 3.63 15.86
N PRO A 50 -8.37 2.81 16.39
CA PRO A 50 -8.35 1.36 16.57
C PRO A 50 -9.23 0.57 15.59
N SER A 51 -9.42 1.03 14.34
CA SER A 51 -10.25 0.36 13.33
C SER A 51 -9.77 -1.07 13.09
N SER A 52 -10.42 -2.03 13.75
CA SER A 52 -10.11 -3.45 13.66
C SER A 52 -10.39 -4.04 12.28
N GLU A 53 -11.17 -3.33 11.47
CA GLU A 53 -11.70 -3.80 10.20
C GLU A 53 -10.73 -3.60 9.03
N LEU A 54 -9.72 -2.74 9.19
CA LEU A 54 -8.72 -2.47 8.16
C LEU A 54 -7.43 -3.28 8.41
N LEU A 55 -6.83 -3.78 7.34
CA LEU A 55 -5.50 -4.40 7.35
C LEU A 55 -4.63 -3.79 6.26
N PHE A 56 -3.46 -3.29 6.64
CA PHE A 56 -2.47 -2.71 5.73
C PHE A 56 -1.29 -3.68 5.57
N ILE A 57 -1.18 -4.34 4.42
CA ILE A 57 -0.11 -5.30 4.14
C ILE A 57 1.00 -4.58 3.36
N GLY A 58 2.17 -4.44 3.99
CA GLY A 58 3.33 -3.78 3.41
C GLY A 58 3.84 -4.41 2.11
N PRO A 59 4.71 -3.70 1.36
CA PRO A 59 5.23 -4.14 0.07
C PRO A 59 5.90 -5.52 0.08
N GLU A 60 6.68 -5.82 1.11
CA GLU A 60 7.47 -7.04 1.24
C GLU A 60 6.56 -8.27 1.38
N VAL A 61 5.56 -8.18 2.26
CA VAL A 61 4.56 -9.24 2.44
C VAL A 61 3.69 -9.35 1.19
N THR A 62 3.30 -8.22 0.58
CA THR A 62 2.54 -8.23 -0.68
C THR A 62 3.29 -8.98 -1.79
N GLN A 63 4.61 -8.78 -1.91
CA GLN A 63 5.43 -9.51 -2.87
C GLN A 63 5.48 -11.01 -2.55
N CYS A 64 5.61 -11.39 -1.28
CA CYS A 64 5.53 -12.78 -0.86
C CYS A 64 4.18 -13.41 -1.23
N LEU A 65 3.07 -12.71 -1.00
CA LEU A 65 1.73 -13.17 -1.35
C LEU A 65 1.55 -13.31 -2.87
N LYS A 66 2.19 -12.46 -3.68
CA LYS A 66 2.11 -12.52 -5.14
C LYS A 66 2.90 -13.69 -5.72
N GLU A 67 4.06 -14.02 -5.15
CA GLU A 67 4.99 -15.00 -5.72
C GLU A 67 4.92 -16.40 -5.08
N SER A 68 4.38 -16.53 -3.87
CA SER A 68 4.26 -17.81 -3.18
C SER A 68 3.09 -18.65 -3.72
N PRO A 69 3.17 -19.99 -3.67
CA PRO A 69 2.02 -20.85 -3.91
C PRO A 69 0.84 -20.50 -2.99
N SER A 70 -0.39 -20.66 -3.48
CA SER A 70 -1.62 -20.41 -2.68
C SER A 70 -1.70 -21.24 -1.39
N SER A 71 -1.04 -22.40 -1.35
CA SER A 71 -0.92 -23.25 -0.14
C SER A 71 -0.16 -22.59 1.00
N ASP A 72 0.71 -21.63 0.69
CA ASP A 72 1.64 -21.02 1.64
C ASP A 72 1.09 -19.68 2.16
N LEU A 73 0.08 -19.10 1.51
CA LEU A 73 -0.60 -17.87 1.92
C LEU A 73 -1.07 -17.88 3.39
N PRO A 74 -1.65 -18.97 3.93
CA PRO A 74 -2.03 -19.02 5.35
C PRO A 74 -0.88 -18.70 6.31
N VAL A 75 0.38 -19.03 5.97
CA VAL A 75 1.55 -18.73 6.82
C VAL A 75 1.73 -17.22 7.02
N PHE A 76 1.37 -16.43 6.03
CA PHE A 76 1.46 -14.97 6.08
C PHE A 76 0.17 -14.32 6.60
N LEU A 77 -0.99 -14.86 6.23
CA LEU A 77 -2.29 -14.19 6.42
C LEU A 77 -3.05 -14.61 7.68
N ASP A 78 -2.89 -15.86 8.15
CA ASP A 78 -3.55 -16.31 9.38
C ASP A 78 -3.04 -15.55 10.62
N PRO A 79 -1.73 -15.27 10.80
CA PRO A 79 -1.24 -14.48 11.93
C PRO A 79 -1.74 -13.02 11.93
N LEU A 80 -2.14 -12.50 10.77
CA LEU A 80 -2.71 -11.16 10.62
C LEU A 80 -4.23 -11.15 10.79
N GLU A 81 -4.83 -12.30 11.07
CA GLU A 81 -6.28 -12.50 11.13
C GLU A 81 -7.01 -11.97 9.90
N ALA A 82 -6.40 -12.10 8.71
CA ALA A 82 -6.88 -11.47 7.48
C ALA A 82 -8.33 -11.84 7.11
N LYS A 83 -8.84 -12.99 7.57
CA LYS A 83 -10.23 -13.42 7.36
C LYS A 83 -11.25 -12.70 8.26
N ASN A 84 -10.80 -11.87 9.20
CA ASN A 84 -11.63 -11.08 10.10
C ASN A 84 -11.54 -9.57 9.75
N LYS A 85 -11.12 -9.23 8.52
CA LYS A 85 -10.84 -7.86 8.09
C LYS A 85 -11.74 -7.50 6.94
N ASP A 86 -12.57 -6.48 7.12
CA ASP A 86 -13.46 -6.00 6.07
C ASP A 86 -12.70 -5.52 4.84
N TYR A 87 -11.57 -4.84 5.04
CA TYR A 87 -10.74 -4.32 3.95
C TYR A 87 -9.25 -4.59 4.14
N ILE A 88 -8.61 -5.02 3.06
CA ILE A 88 -7.17 -5.34 3.04
C ILE A 88 -6.49 -4.56 1.93
N PHE A 89 -5.51 -3.74 2.29
CA PHE A 89 -4.73 -2.89 1.38
C PHE A 89 -3.36 -3.50 1.12
N MET A 90 -2.95 -3.56 -0.13
CA MET A 90 -1.69 -4.18 -0.55
C MET A 90 -0.97 -3.34 -1.59
N ALA A 91 0.33 -3.12 -1.38
CA ALA A 91 1.19 -2.39 -2.31
C ALA A 91 1.71 -3.31 -3.42
N VAL A 92 1.14 -3.20 -4.62
CA VAL A 92 1.50 -4.04 -5.76
C VAL A 92 2.68 -3.44 -6.52
N ASN A 93 3.63 -4.30 -6.87
CA ASN A 93 4.79 -3.97 -7.69
C ASN A 93 4.85 -4.88 -8.93
N ASP A 94 5.43 -4.42 -10.03
CA ASP A 94 5.68 -5.22 -11.25
C ASP A 94 6.91 -6.13 -11.17
N SER A 95 7.70 -6.07 -10.09
CA SER A 95 8.84 -6.96 -9.91
C SER A 95 8.46 -8.44 -9.97
N GLY A 96 9.28 -9.23 -10.67
CA GLY A 96 9.19 -10.68 -10.67
C GLY A 96 9.87 -11.29 -9.45
N LYS A 97 10.57 -12.42 -9.65
CA LYS A 97 11.28 -13.14 -8.58
C LYS A 97 12.63 -12.53 -8.16
N SER A 98 13.11 -11.53 -8.90
CA SER A 98 14.36 -10.82 -8.62
C SER A 98 14.06 -9.46 -8.02
N ALA A 99 14.97 -8.95 -7.19
CA ALA A 99 14.90 -7.58 -6.70
C ALA A 99 14.80 -6.58 -7.88
N GLY A 100 13.91 -5.60 -7.76
CA GLY A 100 13.64 -4.62 -8.81
C GLY A 100 12.18 -4.19 -8.79
N GLY A 101 11.64 -3.95 -9.99
CA GLY A 101 10.35 -3.31 -10.19
C GLY A 101 10.51 -1.88 -10.66
N SER A 102 9.56 -1.42 -11.47
CA SER A 102 9.51 -0.09 -12.04
C SER A 102 8.25 0.69 -11.71
N HIS A 103 7.21 0.02 -11.17
CA HIS A 103 5.93 0.66 -10.95
C HIS A 103 5.18 0.14 -9.73
N TRP A 104 4.52 1.07 -9.04
CA TRP A 104 3.70 0.82 -7.86
C TRP A 104 2.23 1.08 -8.15
N SER A 105 1.35 0.23 -7.62
CA SER A 105 -0.10 0.41 -7.66
C SER A 105 -0.75 -0.16 -6.38
N LEU A 106 -2.02 0.15 -6.16
CA LEU A 106 -2.76 -0.29 -4.97
C LEU A 106 -3.75 -1.39 -5.33
N LEU A 107 -3.79 -2.46 -4.55
CA LEU A 107 -4.86 -3.45 -4.57
C LEU A 107 -5.60 -3.43 -3.23
N VAL A 108 -6.93 -3.37 -3.28
CA VAL A 108 -7.81 -3.40 -2.11
C VAL A 108 -8.77 -4.59 -2.22
N TYR A 109 -8.81 -5.45 -1.22
CA TYR A 109 -9.83 -6.50 -1.11
C TYR A 109 -10.95 -6.03 -0.19
N SER A 110 -12.21 -6.15 -0.64
CA SER A 110 -13.42 -5.98 0.17
C SER A 110 -13.97 -7.36 0.52
N GLN A 111 -13.99 -7.69 1.81
CA GLN A 111 -14.45 -8.99 2.29
C GLN A 111 -15.95 -9.18 2.13
N GLN A 112 -16.74 -8.12 2.38
CA GLN A 112 -18.20 -8.15 2.25
C GLN A 112 -18.63 -8.38 0.80
N GLU A 113 -18.01 -7.69 -0.15
CA GLU A 113 -18.30 -7.82 -1.58
C GLU A 113 -17.58 -9.02 -2.22
N ASN A 114 -16.59 -9.59 -1.53
CA ASN A 114 -15.65 -10.56 -2.09
C ASN A 114 -15.05 -10.10 -3.42
N LYS A 115 -14.59 -8.84 -3.45
CA LYS A 115 -14.12 -8.17 -4.66
C LYS A 115 -12.76 -7.53 -4.44
N PHE A 116 -11.94 -7.57 -5.48
CA PHE A 116 -10.65 -6.90 -5.54
C PHE A 116 -10.76 -5.64 -6.40
N TYR A 117 -10.29 -4.52 -5.87
CA TYR A 117 -10.24 -3.24 -6.55
C TYR A 117 -8.79 -2.85 -6.77
N HIS A 118 -8.40 -2.62 -8.01
CA HIS A 118 -7.06 -2.19 -8.38
C HIS A 118 -7.08 -0.72 -8.79
N ILE A 119 -6.15 0.05 -8.24
CA ILE A 119 -5.98 1.46 -8.51
C ILE A 119 -4.57 1.68 -9.03
N ASP A 120 -4.46 2.16 -10.27
CA ASP A 120 -3.20 2.40 -10.94
C ASP A 120 -3.13 3.86 -11.45
N SER A 121 -2.10 4.60 -11.03
CA SER A 121 -1.84 5.97 -11.49
C SER A 121 -1.20 6.03 -12.87
N SER A 122 -0.74 4.90 -13.40
CA SER A 122 -0.33 4.72 -14.79
C SER A 122 -1.12 3.57 -15.39
N SER A 123 -2.37 3.87 -15.76
CA SER A 123 -3.40 2.89 -16.14
C SER A 123 -2.87 1.67 -16.90
N GLN A 124 -3.23 0.48 -16.38
CA GLN A 124 -2.88 -0.84 -16.89
C GLN A 124 -1.42 -1.28 -16.75
N THR A 125 -0.52 -0.47 -16.19
CA THR A 125 0.89 -0.85 -16.02
C THR A 125 1.04 -2.06 -15.09
N ASN A 126 0.34 -2.05 -13.94
CA ASN A 126 0.36 -3.13 -12.96
C ASN A 126 -0.83 -4.10 -13.07
N PHE A 127 -1.60 -4.08 -14.16
CA PHE A 127 -2.79 -4.94 -14.32
C PHE A 127 -2.45 -6.43 -14.11
N GLN A 128 -1.44 -6.95 -14.80
CA GLN A 128 -1.07 -8.37 -14.70
C GLN A 128 -0.53 -8.75 -13.30
N PRO A 129 0.40 -7.99 -12.68
CA PRO A 129 0.79 -8.20 -11.29
C PRO A 129 -0.38 -8.19 -10.30
N ALA A 130 -1.32 -7.27 -10.45
CA ALA A 130 -2.48 -7.14 -9.57
C ALA A 130 -3.47 -8.31 -9.74
N VAL A 131 -3.78 -8.69 -10.98
CA VAL A 131 -4.62 -9.87 -11.28
C VAL A 131 -3.99 -11.15 -10.73
N LYS A 132 -2.68 -11.33 -10.89
CA LYS A 132 -1.95 -12.48 -10.32
C LYS A 132 -2.11 -12.55 -8.79
N LEU A 133 -1.90 -11.42 -8.11
CA LEU A 133 -2.07 -11.34 -6.66
C LEU A 133 -3.52 -11.61 -6.24
N ALA A 134 -4.50 -10.99 -6.90
CA ALA A 134 -5.93 -11.18 -6.63
C ALA A 134 -6.38 -12.63 -6.80
N HIS A 135 -5.92 -13.31 -7.86
CA HIS A 135 -6.20 -14.75 -8.04
C HIS A 135 -5.62 -15.59 -6.91
N ASN A 136 -4.39 -15.31 -6.48
CA ASN A 136 -3.76 -16.07 -5.40
C ASN A 136 -4.51 -15.90 -4.08
N LEU A 137 -4.89 -14.66 -3.76
CA LEU A 137 -5.66 -14.32 -2.57
C LEU A 137 -7.10 -14.84 -2.64
N GLY A 138 -7.72 -14.87 -3.81
CA GLY A 138 -9.04 -15.44 -4.02
C GLY A 138 -9.12 -16.90 -3.58
N ILE A 139 -8.07 -17.69 -3.84
CA ILE A 139 -7.96 -19.08 -3.36
C ILE A 139 -7.94 -19.14 -1.83
N TYR A 140 -7.25 -18.20 -1.17
CA TYR A 140 -7.18 -18.15 0.28
C TYR A 140 -8.52 -17.72 0.93
N PHE A 141 -9.19 -16.70 0.39
CA PHE A 141 -10.43 -16.17 0.97
C PHE A 141 -11.67 -17.00 0.61
N ARG A 142 -11.85 -17.33 -0.67
CA ARG A 142 -13.04 -17.99 -1.22
C ARG A 142 -12.66 -18.98 -2.34
N PRO A 143 -12.06 -20.14 -2.03
CA PRO A 143 -11.53 -21.08 -3.03
C PRO A 143 -12.57 -21.64 -4.02
N SER A 144 -13.86 -21.53 -3.70
CA SER A 144 -14.97 -22.02 -4.54
C SER A 144 -15.71 -20.91 -5.29
N ILE A 145 -15.24 -19.66 -5.20
CA ILE A 145 -15.86 -18.50 -5.84
C ILE A 145 -14.85 -17.91 -6.83
N GLU A 146 -15.32 -17.55 -8.02
CA GLU A 146 -14.51 -16.85 -9.00
C GLU A 146 -14.08 -15.48 -8.46
N VAL A 147 -12.86 -15.06 -8.80
CA VAL A 147 -12.33 -13.78 -8.37
C VAL A 147 -12.98 -12.66 -9.14
N ASP A 148 -13.71 -11.80 -8.43
CA ASP A 148 -14.22 -10.54 -8.98
C ASP A 148 -13.15 -9.46 -8.83
N PHE A 149 -12.67 -8.95 -9.96
CA PHE A 149 -11.56 -7.99 -10.05
C PHE A 149 -12.00 -6.76 -10.85
N VAL A 150 -11.80 -5.57 -10.28
CA VAL A 150 -12.27 -4.30 -10.84
C VAL A 150 -11.12 -3.29 -10.88
N GLU A 151 -10.84 -2.75 -12.06
CA GLU A 151 -10.00 -1.56 -12.20
C GLU A 151 -10.80 -0.31 -11.86
N LEU A 152 -10.37 0.43 -10.85
CA LEU A 152 -10.94 1.73 -10.53
C LEU A 152 -10.18 2.84 -11.26
N SER A 153 -10.94 3.77 -11.83
CA SER A 153 -10.37 5.00 -12.36
C SER A 153 -9.71 5.81 -11.24
N SER A 154 -8.61 6.50 -11.55
CA SER A 154 -7.87 7.31 -10.58
C SER A 154 -7.29 8.55 -11.25
N LEU A 155 -6.84 9.52 -10.44
CA LEU A 155 -6.00 10.60 -10.92
C LEU A 155 -4.71 10.00 -11.51
N GLN A 156 -4.50 10.20 -12.80
CA GLN A 156 -3.32 9.68 -13.49
C GLN A 156 -2.09 10.55 -13.20
N GLN A 157 -0.94 9.91 -13.05
CA GLN A 157 0.33 10.60 -12.88
C GLN A 157 0.77 11.26 -14.18
N ASP A 158 1.41 12.42 -14.07
CA ASP A 158 1.95 13.21 -15.18
C ASP A 158 3.48 13.18 -15.25
N ASN A 159 4.11 12.37 -14.40
CA ASN A 159 5.55 12.18 -14.31
C ASN A 159 5.93 10.70 -14.22
N SER A 160 7.23 10.39 -14.19
CA SER A 160 7.74 9.01 -14.22
C SER A 160 8.17 8.46 -12.85
N TYR A 161 7.88 9.14 -11.73
CA TYR A 161 8.48 8.80 -10.44
C TYR A 161 7.57 8.82 -9.22
N ASP A 162 6.35 9.35 -9.35
CA ASP A 162 5.43 9.49 -8.22
C ASP A 162 4.43 8.33 -8.07
N CYS A 163 4.52 7.23 -8.83
CA CYS A 163 3.57 6.11 -8.69
C CYS A 163 3.42 5.61 -7.23
N GLY A 164 4.52 5.57 -6.46
CA GLY A 164 4.49 5.27 -5.03
C GLY A 164 3.78 6.33 -4.18
N ILE A 165 3.86 7.61 -4.55
CA ILE A 165 3.12 8.70 -3.90
C ILE A 165 1.63 8.57 -4.20
N TYR A 166 1.26 8.32 -5.46
CA TYR A 166 -0.14 8.09 -5.84
C TYR A 166 -0.72 6.87 -5.13
N LEU A 167 0.05 5.79 -4.97
CA LEU A 167 -0.36 4.60 -4.22
C LEU A 167 -0.76 4.96 -2.78
N ILE A 168 0.12 5.63 -2.03
CA ILE A 168 -0.15 5.93 -0.62
C ILE A 168 -1.26 6.98 -0.45
N CYS A 169 -1.37 7.95 -1.36
CA CYS A 169 -2.45 8.95 -1.35
C CYS A 169 -3.81 8.29 -1.61
N ASN A 170 -3.90 7.37 -2.58
CA ASN A 170 -5.14 6.64 -2.85
C ASN A 170 -5.51 5.71 -1.70
N LEU A 171 -4.52 5.08 -1.07
CA LEU A 171 -4.75 4.21 0.09
C LEU A 171 -5.40 4.99 1.24
N GLU A 172 -4.82 6.12 1.63
CA GLU A 172 -5.37 6.94 2.72
C GLU A 172 -6.76 7.47 2.34
N ASN A 173 -6.94 7.98 1.12
CA ASN A 173 -8.24 8.47 0.64
C ASN A 173 -9.34 7.40 0.65
N ILE A 174 -9.01 6.16 0.27
CA ILE A 174 -9.96 5.03 0.33
C ILE A 174 -10.25 4.65 1.78
N ALA A 175 -9.23 4.57 2.63
CA ALA A 175 -9.40 4.23 4.04
C ALA A 175 -10.26 5.29 4.78
N GLU A 176 -10.06 6.58 4.50
CA GLU A 176 -10.91 7.67 4.99
C GLU A 176 -12.35 7.55 4.46
N HIS A 177 -12.53 7.22 3.18
CA HIS A 177 -13.85 7.03 2.59
C HIS A 177 -14.63 5.92 3.28
N ILE A 178 -14.01 4.75 3.50
CA ILE A 178 -14.65 3.59 4.14
C ILE A 178 -15.00 3.89 5.62
N THR A 179 -14.09 4.56 6.34
CA THR A 179 -14.27 4.79 7.78
C THR A 179 -15.14 6.00 8.10
N SER A 180 -15.50 6.81 7.10
CA SER A 180 -16.43 7.92 7.25
C SER A 180 -17.87 7.43 7.36
N THR A 181 -18.54 7.75 8.48
CA THR A 181 -19.96 7.41 8.72
C THR A 181 -20.92 8.02 7.70
N VAL A 182 -20.49 9.04 6.95
CA VAL A 182 -21.30 9.65 5.87
C VAL A 182 -21.31 8.78 4.61
N ASN A 183 -20.28 7.96 4.43
CA ASN A 183 -20.01 7.19 3.22
C ASN A 183 -20.16 5.69 3.42
N GLU A 184 -20.64 5.23 4.58
CA GLU A 184 -20.73 3.81 4.96
C GLU A 184 -21.52 2.97 3.93
N GLU A 185 -22.49 3.57 3.24
CA GLU A 185 -23.28 2.91 2.19
C GLU A 185 -22.73 3.11 0.76
N LEU A 186 -21.71 3.95 0.59
CA LEU A 186 -21.11 4.25 -0.71
C LEU A 186 -19.94 3.30 -0.99
N GLY A 187 -20.16 2.29 -1.83
CA GLY A 187 -19.11 1.35 -2.25
C GLY A 187 -17.89 2.02 -2.90
N LEU A 188 -16.78 1.29 -3.01
CA LEU A 188 -15.45 1.80 -3.42
C LEU A 188 -15.40 2.47 -4.79
N GLN A 189 -16.33 2.14 -5.69
CA GLN A 189 -16.49 2.80 -6.98
C GLN A 189 -16.89 4.28 -6.91
N HIS A 190 -17.33 4.76 -5.73
CA HIS A 190 -17.74 6.14 -5.51
C HIS A 190 -16.69 6.98 -4.76
N VAL A 191 -15.53 6.39 -4.45
CA VAL A 191 -14.43 7.12 -3.82
C VAL A 191 -14.02 8.27 -4.75
N PRO A 192 -14.03 9.54 -4.30
CA PRO A 192 -13.58 10.63 -5.14
C PRO A 192 -12.09 10.48 -5.44
N PHE A 193 -11.67 10.94 -6.62
CA PHE A 193 -10.25 10.92 -6.94
C PHE A 193 -9.47 11.77 -5.94
N VAL A 194 -8.27 11.29 -5.59
CA VAL A 194 -7.36 12.07 -4.77
C VAL A 194 -7.07 13.40 -5.46
N LYS A 195 -6.99 14.47 -4.67
CA LYS A 195 -6.73 15.80 -5.21
C LYS A 195 -5.25 15.96 -5.54
N LYS A 196 -4.95 16.72 -6.58
CA LYS A 196 -3.57 16.92 -7.05
C LYS A 196 -2.69 17.65 -6.03
N ASP A 197 -3.24 18.58 -5.26
CA ASP A 197 -2.53 19.27 -4.18
C ASP A 197 -2.08 18.33 -3.05
N VAL A 198 -2.89 17.31 -2.72
CA VAL A 198 -2.50 16.25 -1.77
C VAL A 198 -1.33 15.44 -2.29
N VAL A 199 -1.36 15.04 -3.56
CA VAL A 199 -0.24 14.33 -4.20
C VAL A 199 1.03 15.18 -4.18
N ASP A 200 0.91 16.46 -4.53
CA ASP A 200 2.04 17.38 -4.62
C ASP A 200 2.67 17.68 -3.26
N SER A 201 1.91 17.67 -2.16
CA SER A 201 2.42 17.89 -0.81
C SER A 201 2.98 16.63 -0.14
N MET A 202 2.54 15.44 -0.56
CA MET A 202 2.76 14.18 0.18
C MET A 202 4.23 13.87 0.50
N ARG A 203 5.19 14.20 -0.39
CA ARG A 203 6.62 14.00 -0.09
C ARG A 203 7.09 14.82 1.10
N LYS A 204 6.60 16.06 1.21
CA LYS A 204 6.88 16.94 2.35
C LYS A 204 6.16 16.41 3.59
N ASP A 205 4.90 16.01 3.44
CA ASP A 205 4.09 15.50 4.56
C ASP A 205 4.73 14.23 5.16
N LEU A 206 5.25 13.32 4.34
CA LEU A 206 6.03 12.16 4.80
C LEU A 206 7.28 12.56 5.59
N LEU A 207 8.03 13.58 5.14
CA LEU A 207 9.20 14.07 5.87
C LEU A 207 8.81 14.65 7.23
N ASP A 208 7.71 15.40 7.30
CA ASP A 208 7.19 15.98 8.54
C ASP A 208 6.70 14.87 9.49
N ILE A 209 6.00 13.85 8.98
CA ILE A 209 5.58 12.66 9.74
C ILE A 209 6.78 11.90 10.31
N ILE A 210 7.84 11.67 9.53
CA ILE A 210 9.06 11.01 10.00
C ILE A 210 9.69 11.80 11.16
N VAL A 211 9.75 13.13 11.04
CA VAL A 211 10.28 14.01 12.09
C VAL A 211 9.44 13.91 13.36
N ASP A 212 8.11 13.89 13.23
CA ASP A 212 7.22 13.82 14.39
C ASP A 212 7.23 12.44 15.06
N CYS A 213 7.25 11.34 14.29
CA CYS A 213 7.44 9.99 14.82
C CYS A 213 8.77 9.87 15.58
N LYS A 214 9.85 10.49 15.08
CA LYS A 214 11.14 10.51 15.78
C LYS A 214 11.05 11.22 17.14
N LYS A 215 10.40 12.39 17.21
CA LYS A 215 10.22 13.13 18.47
C LYS A 215 9.40 12.36 19.51
N GLN A 216 8.46 11.53 19.07
CA GLN A 216 7.62 10.73 19.98
C GLN A 216 8.37 9.56 20.63
N GLN A 217 9.54 9.19 20.12
CA GLN A 217 10.40 8.13 20.66
C GLN A 217 11.50 8.65 21.60
N GLU A 218 11.66 9.97 21.70
CA GLU A 218 12.61 10.67 22.58
C GLU A 218 11.95 11.07 23.90
#